data_AF-A0A348SDH3-F1
#
_entry.id   AF-A0A348SDH3-F1
#
_cell.length_a   1.000
_cell.length_b   1.000
_cell.length_c   1.000
_cell.angle_alpha   90.00
_cell.angle_beta   90.00
_cell.angle_gamma   90.00
#
_symmetry.space_group_name_H-M   'P 1'
#
loop_
_entity.id
_entity.type
_entity.pdbx_description
1 polymer ?
#
loop_
_entity_poly.entity_id
_entity_poly.type
_entity_poly.pdbx_seq_one_letter_code
_entity_poly.pdbx_strand_id
1 'polypeptide(L)'
;MCVNPLADVTRSVGARVTRNLISILLLIAIALSLGVWPAPTAAATSGWRACAARPVPLPAPQPLNPALADRLQERISTWRENRRTRYPGLSVAIRWDDGRTATAVSGVADSNSGRKVTPATPFALASVSKPFTAVLALL
;
A
#
# COMPACT_ATOMS: atom_id res chain seq x y z
N MET A 1 31.37 -52.82 -3.49
CA MET A 1 31.28 -52.71 -2.02
C MET A 1 30.46 -51.48 -1.69
N CYS A 2 29.23 -51.68 -1.24
CA CYS A 2 28.29 -50.61 -0.90
C CYS A 2 28.51 -50.19 0.56
N VAL A 3 28.84 -48.92 0.81
CA VAL A 3 28.85 -48.33 2.15
C VAL A 3 27.75 -47.28 2.20
N ASN A 4 26.86 -47.43 3.18
CA ASN A 4 25.60 -46.73 3.33
C ASN A 4 25.82 -45.38 4.06
N PRO A 5 25.51 -44.19 3.48
CA PRO A 5 25.81 -42.90 4.10
C PRO A 5 24.71 -42.39 5.06
N LEU A 6 23.73 -43.21 5.43
CA LEU A 6 22.56 -42.82 6.21
C LEU A 6 22.76 -42.82 7.74
N ALA A 7 23.92 -43.23 8.26
CA ALA A 7 24.13 -43.39 9.71
C ALA A 7 24.76 -42.18 10.42
N ASP A 8 25.32 -41.21 9.70
CA ASP A 8 26.13 -40.13 10.32
C ASP A 8 25.33 -38.82 10.58
N VAL A 9 24.25 -38.59 9.84
CA VAL A 9 23.46 -37.35 9.97
C VAL A 9 22.59 -37.35 11.24
N THR A 10 22.09 -38.49 11.68
CA THR A 10 21.16 -38.58 12.83
C THR A 10 21.83 -38.34 14.17
N ARG A 11 23.14 -38.58 14.30
CA ARG A 11 23.89 -38.38 15.56
C ARG A 11 24.21 -36.91 15.84
N SER A 12 24.38 -36.09 14.80
CA SER A 12 24.74 -34.65 14.94
C SER A 12 23.54 -33.72 15.15
N VAL A 13 22.34 -34.15 14.79
CA VAL A 13 21.09 -33.36 14.91
C VAL A 13 20.51 -33.49 16.33
N GLY A 14 20.53 -34.67 16.93
CA GLY A 14 19.99 -34.91 18.27
C GLY A 14 20.66 -34.10 19.38
N ALA A 15 21.99 -33.94 19.33
CA ALA A 15 22.76 -33.15 20.29
C ALA A 15 22.57 -31.63 20.13
N ARG A 16 22.27 -31.16 18.92
CA ARG A 16 22.01 -29.73 18.64
C ARG A 16 20.63 -29.30 19.12
N VAL A 17 19.62 -30.15 18.97
CA VAL A 17 18.24 -29.88 19.41
C VAL A 17 18.11 -29.91 20.95
N THR A 18 18.76 -30.88 21.62
CA THR A 18 18.74 -30.96 23.09
C THR A 18 19.49 -29.80 23.76
N ARG A 19 20.62 -29.35 23.18
CA ARG A 19 21.36 -28.19 23.68
C ARG A 19 20.58 -26.88 23.55
N ASN A 20 19.83 -26.70 22.46
CA ASN A 20 18.95 -25.54 22.26
C ASN A 20 17.79 -25.52 23.26
N LEU A 21 17.17 -26.67 23.55
CA LEU A 21 16.06 -26.77 24.50
C LEU A 21 16.49 -26.45 25.94
N ILE A 22 17.67 -26.90 26.35
CA ILE A 22 18.23 -26.64 27.68
C ILE A 22 18.55 -25.15 27.85
N SER A 23 19.12 -24.49 26.83
CA SER A 23 19.38 -23.05 26.88
C SER A 23 18.09 -22.21 26.95
N ILE A 24 17.03 -22.61 26.26
CA ILE A 24 15.72 -21.92 26.33
C ILE A 24 15.11 -22.06 27.72
N LEU A 25 15.14 -23.27 28.31
CA LEU A 25 14.65 -23.50 29.67
C LEU A 25 15.45 -22.74 30.74
N LEU A 26 16.77 -22.62 30.58
CA LEU A 26 17.62 -21.81 31.46
C LEU A 26 17.32 -20.31 31.37
N LEU A 27 17.07 -19.78 30.17
CA LEU A 27 16.69 -18.37 30.00
C LEU A 27 15.32 -18.06 30.61
N ILE A 28 14.37 -19.00 30.51
CA ILE A 28 13.05 -18.87 31.15
C ILE A 28 13.22 -18.87 32.68
N ALA A 29 14.01 -19.79 33.24
CA ALA A 29 14.24 -19.86 34.69
C ALA A 29 14.93 -18.61 35.26
N ILE A 30 15.86 -17.99 34.51
CA ILE A 30 16.54 -16.75 34.92
C ILE A 30 15.59 -15.54 34.85
N ALA A 31 14.67 -15.50 33.89
CA ALA A 31 13.67 -14.44 33.82
C ALA A 31 12.66 -14.50 34.99
N LEU A 32 12.36 -15.72 35.47
CA LEU A 32 11.46 -15.94 36.60
C LEU A 32 12.07 -15.58 37.97
N SER A 33 13.39 -15.69 38.14
CA SER A 33 14.07 -15.41 39.42
C SER A 33 14.39 -13.93 39.65
N LEU A 34 14.39 -13.09 38.61
CA LEU A 34 14.74 -11.67 38.73
C LEU A 34 13.57 -10.76 39.10
N GLY A 35 12.34 -11.30 39.26
CA GLY A 35 11.19 -10.48 39.68
C GLY A 35 10.89 -9.29 38.77
N VAL A 36 11.44 -9.29 37.55
CA VAL A 36 11.17 -8.25 36.55
C VAL A 36 9.81 -8.57 35.94
N TRP A 37 8.75 -8.23 36.68
CA TRP A 37 7.47 -8.03 36.05
C TRP A 37 7.62 -6.84 35.11
N PRO A 38 7.32 -6.99 33.81
CA PRO A 38 7.08 -5.81 33.00
C PRO A 38 5.93 -5.08 33.68
N ALA A 39 6.22 -3.91 34.25
CA ALA A 39 5.17 -3.01 34.70
C ALA A 39 4.19 -2.91 33.52
N PRO A 40 2.86 -3.00 33.76
CA PRO A 40 1.93 -2.70 32.71
C PRO A 40 2.18 -1.24 32.33
N THR A 41 2.97 -1.01 31.28
CA THR A 41 2.92 0.23 30.54
C THR A 41 1.48 0.32 30.10
N ALA A 42 0.72 1.18 30.76
CA ALA A 42 -0.54 1.67 30.23
C ALA A 42 -0.19 2.21 28.85
N ALA A 43 -0.36 1.35 27.84
CA ALA A 43 -0.34 1.79 26.46
C ALA A 43 -1.38 2.89 26.44
N ALA A 44 -0.94 4.13 26.19
CA ALA A 44 -1.87 5.19 25.89
C ALA A 44 -2.71 4.65 24.73
N THR A 45 -3.92 4.20 25.03
CA THR A 45 -4.93 3.91 24.02
C THR A 45 -5.36 5.27 23.52
N SER A 46 -4.47 5.92 22.76
CA SER A 46 -4.85 6.87 21.74
C SER A 46 -5.82 6.09 20.86
N GLY A 47 -7.10 6.18 21.19
CA GLY A 47 -8.15 5.50 20.48
C GLY A 47 -8.16 6.08 19.08
N TRP A 48 -7.61 5.35 18.12
CA TRP A 48 -7.75 5.62 16.69
C TRP A 48 -9.23 5.79 16.27
N ARG A 49 -10.15 5.32 17.11
CA ARG A 49 -11.60 5.55 17.04
C ARG A 49 -12.02 7.02 17.04
N ALA A 50 -11.18 7.98 17.45
CA ALA A 50 -11.56 9.40 17.53
C ALA A 50 -11.52 10.14 16.17
N CYS A 51 -11.00 9.54 15.11
CA CYS A 51 -10.96 10.13 13.77
C CYS A 51 -11.87 9.40 12.78
N ALA A 52 -13.08 9.02 13.20
CA ALA A 52 -14.15 8.86 12.20
C ALA A 52 -14.37 10.26 11.60
N ALA A 53 -13.78 10.53 10.45
CA ALA A 53 -13.96 11.77 9.73
C ALA A 53 -15.47 11.94 9.49
N ARG A 54 -16.10 12.87 10.22
CA ARG A 54 -17.47 13.27 9.92
C ARG A 54 -17.51 13.64 8.44
N PRO A 55 -18.52 13.21 7.65
CA PRO A 55 -18.67 13.68 6.28
C PRO A 55 -18.65 15.20 6.29
N VAL A 56 -17.58 15.80 5.77
CA VAL A 56 -17.49 17.25 5.62
C VAL A 56 -18.45 17.61 4.51
N PRO A 57 -19.45 18.48 4.75
CA PRO A 57 -20.31 18.97 3.68
C PRO A 57 -19.44 19.54 2.57
N LEU A 58 -19.50 18.92 1.39
CA LEU A 58 -18.73 19.38 0.24
C LEU A 58 -19.37 20.67 -0.26
N PRO A 59 -18.59 21.74 -0.50
CA PRO A 59 -19.09 22.92 -1.16
C PRO A 59 -19.72 22.57 -2.51
N ALA A 60 -20.74 23.34 -2.91
CA ALA A 60 -21.32 23.20 -4.24
C ALA A 60 -20.22 23.36 -5.30
N PRO A 61 -20.15 22.48 -6.33
CA PRO A 61 -19.11 22.56 -7.34
C PRO A 61 -19.11 23.93 -8.01
N GLN A 62 -18.00 24.65 -7.89
CA GLN A 62 -17.80 25.88 -8.62
C GLN A 62 -17.32 25.58 -10.05
N PRO A 63 -17.70 26.41 -11.04
CA PRO A 63 -17.23 26.25 -12.40
C PRO A 63 -15.72 26.47 -12.46
N LEU A 64 -15.02 25.59 -13.18
CA LEU A 64 -13.62 25.77 -13.51
C LEU A 64 -13.49 26.82 -14.62
N ASN A 65 -12.48 27.70 -14.53
CA ASN A 65 -12.15 28.60 -15.63
C ASN A 65 -11.82 27.77 -16.89
N PRO A 66 -12.51 27.98 -18.03
CA PRO A 66 -12.28 27.19 -19.25
C PRO A 66 -10.84 27.32 -19.77
N ALA A 67 -10.23 28.50 -19.67
CA ALA A 67 -8.84 28.69 -20.09
C ALA A 67 -7.86 27.83 -19.26
N LEU A 68 -8.15 27.60 -17.99
CA LEU A 68 -7.35 26.71 -17.15
C LEU A 68 -7.54 25.24 -17.55
N ALA A 69 -8.77 24.84 -17.87
CA ALA A 69 -9.08 23.51 -18.37
C ALA A 69 -8.31 23.22 -19.68
N ASP A 70 -8.32 24.17 -20.61
CA ASP A 70 -7.62 24.07 -21.89
C ASP A 70 -6.10 23.96 -21.70
N ARG A 71 -5.53 24.79 -20.82
CA ARG A 71 -4.09 24.73 -20.49
C ARG A 71 -3.69 23.43 -19.81
N LEU A 72 -4.55 22.87 -18.96
CA LEU A 72 -4.32 21.56 -18.36
C LEU A 72 -4.35 20.47 -19.45
N GLN A 73 -5.35 20.50 -20.33
CA GLN A 73 -5.50 19.54 -21.43
C GLN A 73 -4.31 19.60 -22.40
N GLU A 74 -3.86 20.81 -22.78
CA GLU A 74 -2.67 21.04 -23.59
C GLU A 74 -1.41 20.48 -22.91
N ARG A 75 -1.19 20.82 -21.63
CA ARG A 75 -0.03 20.32 -20.89
C ARG A 75 0.01 18.80 -20.84
N ILE A 76 -1.12 18.16 -20.56
CA ILE A 76 -1.23 16.71 -20.48
C ILE A 76 -1.05 16.06 -21.85
N SER A 77 -1.60 16.65 -22.91
CA SER A 77 -1.44 16.13 -24.27
C SER A 77 0.02 16.20 -24.73
N THR A 78 0.70 17.33 -24.54
CA THR A 78 2.12 17.50 -24.85
C THR A 78 3.01 16.57 -24.01
N TRP A 79 2.75 16.45 -22.70
CA TRP A 79 3.54 15.57 -21.83
C TRP A 79 3.46 14.11 -22.30
N ARG A 80 2.25 13.65 -22.67
CA ARG A 80 2.02 12.29 -23.16
C ARG A 80 2.66 12.08 -24.52
N GLU A 81 2.52 13.02 -25.44
CA GLU A 81 3.11 12.89 -26.78
C GLU A 81 4.63 12.72 -26.71
N ASN A 82 5.30 13.51 -25.86
CA ASN A 82 6.75 13.43 -25.63
C ASN A 82 7.20 12.10 -24.99
N ARG A 83 6.27 11.27 -24.50
CA ARG A 83 6.56 9.99 -23.81
C ARG A 83 5.70 8.83 -24.31
N ARG A 84 5.13 8.95 -25.51
CA ARG A 84 4.17 8.00 -26.09
C ARG A 84 4.68 6.56 -26.19
N THR A 85 6.00 6.37 -26.25
CA THR A 85 6.64 5.04 -26.30
C THR A 85 6.59 4.29 -24.97
N ARG A 86 6.49 5.01 -23.85
CA ARG A 86 6.40 4.41 -22.50
C ARG A 86 4.99 4.47 -21.92
N TYR A 87 4.25 5.54 -22.22
CA TYR A 87 2.93 5.79 -21.64
C TYR A 87 1.88 5.90 -22.77
N PRO A 88 1.12 4.83 -23.04
CA PRO A 88 0.16 4.80 -24.14
C PRO A 88 -1.02 5.75 -23.93
N GLY A 89 -1.43 5.94 -22.68
CA GLY A 89 -2.46 6.89 -22.32
C GLY A 89 -2.54 7.13 -20.82
N LEU A 90 -3.21 8.20 -20.42
CA LEU A 90 -3.38 8.59 -19.03
C LEU A 90 -4.63 9.46 -18.83
N SER A 91 -5.12 9.46 -17.60
CA SER A 91 -6.19 10.32 -17.11
C SER A 91 -5.72 11.06 -15.86
N VAL A 92 -6.01 12.35 -15.76
CA VAL A 92 -5.72 13.20 -14.61
C VAL A 92 -7.03 13.80 -14.11
N ALA A 93 -7.25 13.74 -12.80
CA ALA A 93 -8.33 14.41 -12.13
C ALA A 93 -7.77 15.24 -10.97
N ILE A 94 -8.19 16.50 -10.87
CA ILE A 94 -7.85 17.42 -9.78
C ILE A 94 -9.15 17.87 -9.14
N ARG A 95 -9.21 17.83 -7.81
CA ARG A 95 -10.33 18.33 -7.01
C ARG A 95 -9.79 19.30 -5.97
N TRP A 96 -10.38 20.50 -5.91
CA TRP A 96 -10.06 21.50 -4.90
C TRP A 96 -11.05 21.42 -3.74
N ASP A 97 -10.68 22.09 -2.64
CA ASP A 97 -11.48 22.22 -1.41
C ASP A 97 -12.78 23.01 -1.64
N ASP A 98 -12.75 24.02 -2.52
CA ASP A 98 -13.90 24.80 -2.97
C ASP A 98 -14.87 24.06 -3.91
N GLY A 99 -14.64 22.76 -4.15
CA GLY A 99 -15.50 21.92 -4.97
C GLY A 99 -15.23 22.02 -6.48
N ARG A 100 -14.31 22.88 -6.95
CA ARG A 100 -13.88 22.86 -8.35
C ARG A 100 -13.27 21.51 -8.69
N THR A 101 -13.46 21.11 -9.94
CA THR A 101 -12.83 19.90 -10.49
C THR A 101 -12.27 20.19 -11.88
N ALA A 102 -11.16 19.53 -12.20
CA ALA A 102 -10.57 19.54 -13.54
C ALA A 102 -10.23 18.11 -13.93
N THR A 103 -10.54 17.75 -15.17
CA THR A 103 -10.17 16.45 -15.75
C THR A 103 -9.48 16.66 -17.08
N ALA A 104 -8.39 15.95 -17.32
CA ALA A 104 -7.69 15.92 -18.60
C ALA A 104 -7.28 14.49 -18.95
N VAL A 105 -7.39 14.14 -20.22
CA VAL A 105 -7.07 12.79 -20.71
C VAL A 105 -6.19 12.88 -21.95
N SER A 106 -5.35 11.87 -22.18
CA SER A 106 -4.55 11.80 -23.39
C SER A 106 -4.18 10.37 -23.73
N GLY A 107 -4.16 10.05 -25.03
CA GLY A 107 -3.66 8.77 -25.55
C GLY A 107 -4.72 7.69 -25.67
N VAL A 108 -4.26 6.44 -25.62
CA VAL A 108 -5.07 5.22 -25.80
C VAL A 108 -5.05 4.36 -24.55
N ALA A 109 -6.20 3.78 -24.22
CA ALA A 109 -6.37 2.81 -23.15
C ALA A 109 -5.93 1.40 -23.59
N ASP A 110 -5.96 1.16 -24.91
CA ASP A 110 -5.61 -0.12 -25.51
C ASP A 110 -4.94 0.13 -26.86
N SER A 111 -3.66 -0.25 -26.96
CA SER A 111 -2.84 -0.03 -28.15
C SER A 111 -3.24 -0.91 -29.32
N ASN A 112 -3.85 -2.08 -29.09
CA ASN A 112 -4.25 -2.98 -30.17
C ASN A 112 -5.52 -2.49 -30.86
N SER A 113 -6.55 -2.09 -30.10
CA SER A 113 -7.80 -1.59 -30.65
C SER A 113 -7.78 -0.08 -30.96
N GLY A 114 -6.76 0.65 -30.49
CA GLY A 114 -6.69 2.11 -30.59
C GLY A 114 -7.71 2.85 -29.71
N ARG A 115 -8.40 2.13 -28.81
CA ARG A 115 -9.45 2.69 -27.94
C ARG A 115 -8.87 3.84 -27.11
N LYS A 116 -9.51 5.01 -27.19
CA LYS A 116 -9.07 6.23 -26.51
C LYS A 116 -9.27 6.13 -24.99
N VAL A 117 -8.40 6.81 -24.25
CA VAL A 117 -8.65 7.04 -22.81
C VAL A 117 -9.80 8.03 -22.66
N THR A 118 -10.70 7.71 -21.74
CA THR A 118 -11.79 8.56 -21.25
C THR A 118 -11.68 8.69 -19.74
N PRO A 119 -12.35 9.67 -19.10
CA PRO A 119 -12.39 9.74 -17.64
C PRO A 119 -12.96 8.49 -16.96
N ALA A 120 -13.77 7.71 -17.68
CA ALA A 120 -14.35 6.45 -17.20
C ALA A 120 -13.48 5.21 -17.51
N THR A 121 -12.30 5.38 -18.11
CA THR A 121 -11.41 4.25 -18.41
C THR A 121 -10.89 3.61 -17.13
N PRO A 122 -11.06 2.30 -16.92
CA PRO A 122 -10.52 1.62 -15.75
C PRO A 122 -9.00 1.48 -15.87
N PHE A 123 -8.30 1.73 -14.76
CA PHE A 123 -6.86 1.49 -14.61
C PHE A 123 -6.62 0.50 -13.47
N ALA A 124 -5.58 -0.33 -13.59
CA ALA A 124 -5.17 -1.20 -12.50
C ALA A 124 -4.63 -0.34 -11.33
N LEU A 125 -5.30 -0.41 -10.18
CA LEU A 125 -4.97 0.41 -9.00
C LEU A 125 -3.59 0.08 -8.40
N ALA A 126 -3.11 -1.16 -8.54
CA ALA A 126 -1.84 -1.61 -7.96
C ALA A 126 -1.69 -1.15 -6.49
N SER A 127 -0.61 -0.45 -6.14
CA SER A 127 -0.37 0.03 -4.78
C SER A 127 -1.34 1.12 -4.31
N VAL A 128 -2.08 1.78 -5.20
CA VAL A 128 -3.09 2.77 -4.79
C VAL A 128 -4.35 2.13 -4.19
N SER A 129 -4.45 0.79 -4.17
CA SER A 129 -5.49 0.05 -3.44
C SER A 129 -5.31 0.09 -1.91
N LYS A 130 -4.09 0.33 -1.41
CA LYS A 130 -3.78 0.30 0.04
C LYS A 130 -4.68 1.16 0.92
N PRO A 131 -4.95 2.44 0.61
CA PRO A 131 -5.86 3.25 1.44
C PRO A 131 -7.26 2.62 1.55
N PHE A 132 -7.77 1.97 0.50
CA PHE A 132 -9.06 1.28 0.57
C PHE A 132 -9.00 0.08 1.53
N THR A 133 -7.96 -0.75 1.44
CA THR A 133 -7.76 -1.86 2.39
C THR A 133 -7.57 -1.38 3.82
N ALA A 134 -6.84 -0.27 4.02
CA ALA A 134 -6.65 0.33 5.34
C ALA A 134 -7.98 0.78 5.94
N VAL A 135 -8.84 1.42 5.17
CA VAL A 135 -10.20 1.78 5.63
C VAL A 135 -10.98 0.55 6.04
N LEU A 136 -10.97 -0.52 5.23
CA LEU A 136 -11.67 -1.77 5.57
C LEU A 136 -11.13 -2.43 6.85
N ALA A 137 -9.83 -2.33 7.12
CA ALA A 137 -9.22 -2.85 8.34
C ALA A 137 -9.55 -2.00 9.58
N LEU A 138 -9.96 -0.75 9.39
CA LEU A 138 -10.37 0.18 10.44
C LEU A 138 -11.88 0.18 10.69
N LEU A 139 -12.67 -0.49 9.84
CA LEU A 139 -14.09 -0.74 10.08
C LEU A 139 -14.27 -1.89 11.09
#